data_AF-A0A9N8DTB5-F1
#
_entry.id   AF-A0A9N8DTB5-F1
#
_cell.length_a   1.000
_cell.length_b   1.000
_cell.length_c   1.000
_cell.angle_alpha   90.00
_cell.angle_beta   90.00
_cell.angle_gamma   90.00
#
_symmetry.space_group_name_H-M   'P 1'
#
loop_
_entity.id
_entity.type
_entity.pdbx_description
1 polymer ?
#
loop_
_entity_poly.entity_id
_entity_poly.type
_entity_poly.pdbx_seq_one_letter_code
_entity_poly.pdbx_strand_id
1 'polypeptide(L)'
;MLATTIHTWSPQDLTKDVDGFQPIPDNDYVKQYERNPELWPVEFFLIAYRRTQSGTTTQVLVRESANGTSKWGVGTGVPATRWMLSSAQQPPRGYQWSEPTFDASNYPEFPTTTKGQESWTYRKIDIQENAFHDPNAPEVQDPELSAYATKIWNGLTTKLAKQLEDEEGDSWEKSRNLVVQSVLEKDNCLAAIHGTLRMSGLFSHKDDKDENNPHRYVSFDDSMADPIKLVESMRIYTMFPQMPDPMPLPGTSAEELQQEIETRDARMAETGRNPHKDHHGRIYTHKSTSNVSNTIIGVYLTLDATDIPGLEDVPAVDLFGSRKIQRQWISLQDLKVLDEENKISTDDTKPTFISGFIVRQLVKEGVIV
;
A
#
# COMPACT_ATOMS: atom_id res chain seq x y z
N MET A 1 26.28 20.96 -31.53
CA MET A 1 25.08 20.12 -31.40
C MET A 1 24.96 19.76 -29.94
N LEU A 2 24.02 20.38 -29.21
CA LEU A 2 23.72 20.02 -27.83
C LEU A 2 22.92 18.71 -27.88
N ALA A 3 23.48 17.65 -27.32
CA ALA A 3 22.76 16.40 -27.13
C ALA A 3 21.61 16.66 -26.16
N THR A 4 20.38 16.66 -26.66
CA THR A 4 19.18 16.64 -25.84
C THR A 4 19.14 15.27 -25.17
N THR A 5 19.61 15.17 -23.94
CA THR A 5 19.45 13.98 -23.12
C THR A 5 17.95 13.83 -22.87
N ILE A 6 17.31 12.91 -23.60
CA ILE A 6 15.94 12.50 -23.32
C ILE A 6 16.03 11.68 -22.04
N HIS A 7 15.78 12.31 -20.89
CA HIS A 7 15.67 11.60 -19.62
C HIS A 7 14.43 10.71 -19.68
N THR A 8 14.67 9.41 -19.85
CA THR A 8 13.64 8.37 -19.80
C THR A 8 12.98 8.38 -18.43
N TRP A 9 11.66 8.51 -18.45
CA TRP A 9 10.77 8.52 -17.29
C TRP A 9 10.96 7.25 -16.45
N SER A 10 11.47 7.39 -15.23
CA SER A 10 11.38 6.38 -14.19
C SER A 10 10.91 7.07 -12.91
N PRO A 11 9.89 6.57 -12.22
CA PRO A 11 9.60 7.00 -10.85
C PRO A 11 10.89 6.86 -10.05
N GLN A 12 11.32 7.97 -9.45
CA GLN A 12 12.63 8.08 -8.83
C GLN A 12 12.63 7.37 -7.48
N ASP A 13 13.70 6.64 -7.20
CA ASP A 13 14.02 6.22 -5.85
C ASP A 13 14.42 7.46 -5.05
N LEU A 14 13.45 8.06 -4.36
CA LEU A 14 13.66 9.25 -3.51
C LEU A 14 14.57 8.96 -2.31
N THR A 15 15.14 7.77 -2.21
CA THR A 15 16.11 7.39 -1.18
C THR A 15 17.55 7.56 -1.64
N LYS A 16 17.77 7.85 -2.93
CA LYS A 16 19.09 7.99 -3.55
C LYS A 16 19.24 9.34 -4.23
N ASP A 17 20.43 9.91 -4.11
CA ASP A 17 20.81 11.06 -4.94
C ASP A 17 20.90 10.59 -6.39
N VAL A 18 20.18 11.27 -7.29
CA VAL A 18 20.14 10.95 -8.72
C VAL A 18 20.92 12.02 -9.47
N ASP A 19 21.84 11.60 -10.34
CA ASP A 19 22.62 12.50 -11.19
C ASP A 19 21.69 13.45 -11.98
N GLY A 20 21.93 14.76 -11.83
CA GLY A 20 21.12 15.83 -12.45
C GLY A 20 20.04 16.43 -11.55
N PHE A 21 19.87 15.96 -10.32
CA PHE A 21 18.96 16.52 -9.31
C PHE A 21 19.72 17.10 -8.10
N GLN A 22 19.10 18.02 -7.36
CA GLN A 22 19.71 18.51 -6.11
C GLN A 22 19.65 17.41 -5.03
N PRO A 23 20.68 17.27 -4.18
CA PRO A 23 20.64 16.37 -3.04
C PRO A 23 19.46 16.67 -2.11
N ILE A 24 18.94 15.65 -1.45
CA ILE A 24 17.84 15.82 -0.48
C ILE A 24 18.37 16.61 0.73
N PRO A 25 17.77 17.76 1.08
CA PRO A 25 18.21 18.54 2.22
C PRO A 25 18.17 17.75 3.54
N ASP A 26 19.11 18.00 4.43
CA ASP A 26 19.18 17.35 5.75
C ASP A 26 17.95 17.61 6.63
N ASN A 27 17.17 18.65 6.34
CA ASN A 27 15.93 19.00 7.05
C ASN A 27 14.65 18.55 6.32
N ASP A 28 14.76 17.90 5.16
CA ASP A 28 13.62 17.36 4.40
C ASP A 28 12.93 16.23 5.17
N TYR A 29 11.61 16.12 5.03
CA TYR A 29 10.79 15.11 5.73
C TYR A 29 11.26 13.67 5.46
N VAL A 30 11.75 13.38 4.25
CA VAL A 30 12.31 12.07 3.88
C VAL A 30 13.46 11.70 4.80
N LYS A 31 14.35 12.66 5.09
CA LYS A 31 15.48 12.50 6.03
C LYS A 31 15.04 12.48 7.49
N GLN A 32 13.92 13.14 7.83
CA GLN A 32 13.34 13.05 9.18
C GLN A 32 12.73 11.67 9.46
N TYR A 33 12.08 11.06 8.46
CA TYR A 33 11.66 9.66 8.53
C TYR A 33 12.90 8.78 8.73
N GLU A 34 13.93 8.88 7.89
CA GLU A 34 15.18 8.10 8.03
C GLU A 34 15.77 8.14 9.45
N ARG A 35 15.83 9.32 10.06
CA ARG A 35 16.38 9.51 11.41
C ARG A 35 15.47 9.01 12.53
N ASN A 36 14.17 8.82 12.27
CA ASN A 36 13.17 8.41 13.26
C ASN A 36 12.36 7.21 12.75
N PRO A 37 12.90 5.98 12.86
CA PRO A 37 12.25 4.74 12.41
C PRO A 37 10.82 4.53 12.95
N GLU A 38 10.53 4.99 14.16
CA GLU A 38 9.19 4.90 14.78
C GLU A 38 8.11 5.67 14.00
N LEU A 39 8.51 6.63 13.16
CA LEU A 39 7.58 7.41 12.35
C LEU A 39 7.02 6.65 11.14
N TRP A 40 7.61 5.51 10.76
CA TRP A 40 7.26 4.82 9.51
C TRP A 40 6.06 3.89 9.74
N PRO A 41 4.87 4.21 9.18
CA PRO A 41 3.76 3.28 9.16
C PRO A 41 4.07 2.12 8.20
N VAL A 42 3.68 0.92 8.64
CA VAL A 42 3.86 -0.33 7.91
C VAL A 42 2.49 -0.91 7.55
N GLU A 43 2.33 -1.29 6.28
CA GLU A 43 1.14 -1.96 5.77
C GLU A 43 1.51 -3.23 5.04
N PHE A 44 0.71 -4.28 5.29
CA PHE A 44 0.82 -5.55 4.61
C PHE A 44 -0.13 -5.55 3.43
N PHE A 45 0.31 -6.05 2.29
CA PHE A 45 -0.49 -6.18 1.08
C PHE A 45 -0.39 -7.59 0.53
N LEU A 46 -1.49 -8.05 -0.05
CA LEU A 46 -1.51 -9.23 -0.90
C LEU A 46 -1.85 -8.82 -2.33
N ILE A 47 -1.00 -9.22 -3.27
CA ILE A 47 -1.22 -9.08 -4.72
C ILE A 47 -1.40 -10.48 -5.29
N ALA A 48 -2.61 -10.76 -5.80
CA ALA A 48 -2.88 -12.00 -6.50
C ALA A 48 -2.83 -11.78 -8.01
N TYR A 49 -2.14 -12.68 -8.71
CA TYR A 49 -2.08 -12.71 -10.16
C TYR A 49 -2.41 -14.12 -10.67
N ARG A 50 -2.78 -14.24 -11.94
CA ARG A 50 -3.01 -15.51 -12.60
C ARG A 50 -2.56 -15.47 -14.04
N ARG A 51 -2.15 -16.61 -14.58
CA ARG A 51 -1.98 -16.82 -16.02
C ARG A 51 -3.29 -17.34 -16.61
N THR A 52 -3.70 -16.79 -17.74
CA THR A 52 -4.86 -17.31 -18.48
C THR A 52 -4.59 -18.73 -19.00
N GLN A 53 -5.62 -19.53 -19.25
CA GLN A 53 -5.49 -20.94 -19.70
C GLN A 53 -4.67 -21.12 -20.99
N SER A 54 -4.55 -20.09 -21.83
CA SER A 54 -3.67 -20.08 -23.01
C SER A 54 -2.19 -19.84 -22.66
N GLY A 55 -1.87 -19.49 -21.41
CA GLY A 55 -0.53 -19.13 -20.94
C GLY A 55 0.00 -17.81 -21.48
N THR A 56 -0.77 -17.09 -22.29
CA THR A 56 -0.30 -15.93 -23.07
C THR A 56 -0.49 -14.60 -22.36
N THR A 57 -1.31 -14.54 -21.31
CA THR A 57 -1.67 -13.28 -20.66
C THR A 57 -1.72 -13.45 -19.15
N THR A 58 -0.96 -12.61 -18.46
CA THR A 58 -0.97 -12.49 -17.01
C THR A 58 -1.96 -11.41 -16.59
N GLN A 59 -2.81 -11.76 -15.63
CA GLN A 59 -3.84 -10.89 -15.07
C GLN A 59 -3.58 -10.68 -13.58
N VAL A 60 -3.91 -9.51 -13.07
CA VAL A 60 -3.85 -9.18 -11.65
C VAL A 60 -5.27 -8.95 -11.13
N LEU A 61 -5.53 -9.45 -9.92
CA LEU A 61 -6.80 -9.23 -9.24
C LEU A 61 -6.84 -7.80 -8.74
N VAL A 62 -7.82 -7.04 -9.23
CA VAL A 62 -8.06 -5.66 -8.80
C VAL A 62 -9.45 -5.53 -8.18
N ARG A 63 -9.61 -4.51 -7.36
CA ARG A 63 -10.91 -4.11 -6.78
C ARG A 63 -11.29 -2.70 -7.22
N GLU A 64 -12.55 -2.35 -7.07
CA GLU A 64 -12.95 -0.94 -7.14
C GLU A 64 -12.17 -0.12 -6.11
N SER A 65 -11.64 1.04 -6.53
CA SER A 65 -10.84 1.85 -5.62
C SER A 65 -11.72 2.50 -4.54
N ALA A 66 -11.30 2.39 -3.28
CA ALA A 66 -12.02 2.98 -2.16
C ALA A 66 -11.85 4.51 -2.04
N ASN A 67 -10.87 5.09 -2.73
CA ASN A 67 -10.49 6.51 -2.58
C ASN A 67 -10.97 7.41 -3.73
N GLY A 68 -11.69 6.87 -4.72
CA GLY A 68 -12.23 7.63 -5.86
C GLY A 68 -11.19 8.22 -6.83
N THR A 69 -9.89 8.09 -6.56
CA THR A 69 -8.83 8.68 -7.40
C THR A 69 -8.42 7.80 -8.58
N SER A 70 -8.87 6.55 -8.60
CA SER A 70 -8.74 5.65 -9.74
C SER A 70 -9.94 4.72 -9.83
N LYS A 71 -10.12 4.09 -11.00
CA LYS A 71 -11.12 3.03 -11.17
C LYS A 71 -10.74 1.76 -10.39
N TRP A 72 -9.44 1.51 -10.21
CA TRP A 72 -8.92 0.24 -9.70
C TRP A 72 -7.92 0.43 -8.57
N GLY A 73 -8.12 -0.28 -7.47
CA GLY A 73 -7.09 -0.54 -6.47
C GLY A 73 -6.47 -1.92 -6.71
N VAL A 74 -5.13 -1.98 -6.80
CA VAL A 74 -4.41 -3.28 -6.80
C VAL A 74 -3.88 -3.55 -5.40
N GLY A 75 -4.02 -4.81 -5.01
CA GLY A 75 -3.63 -5.27 -3.70
C GLY A 75 -4.72 -5.02 -2.66
N THR A 76 -4.90 -5.99 -1.78
CA THR A 76 -5.66 -5.83 -0.55
C THR A 76 -4.68 -5.69 0.59
N GLY A 77 -4.77 -4.62 1.36
CA GLY A 77 -3.83 -4.36 2.43
C GLY A 77 -4.48 -3.86 3.69
N VAL A 78 -3.85 -4.22 4.81
CA VAL A 78 -4.22 -3.82 6.15
C VAL A 78 -2.98 -3.27 6.84
N PRO A 79 -3.06 -2.03 7.33
CA PRO A 79 -1.95 -1.42 8.02
C PRO A 79 -1.76 -2.09 9.39
N ALA A 80 -0.51 -2.42 9.73
CA ALA A 80 -0.19 -2.67 11.12
C ALA A 80 -0.20 -1.35 11.91
N THR A 81 0.24 -0.27 11.25
CA THR A 81 0.29 1.08 11.83
C THR A 81 -0.08 2.13 10.78
N ARG A 82 -0.72 3.22 11.18
CA ARG A 82 -1.05 4.39 10.32
C ARG A 82 -0.91 5.71 11.08
N TRP A 83 -0.91 6.79 10.33
CA TRP A 83 -1.13 8.14 10.84
C TRP A 83 -2.59 8.55 10.69
N MET A 84 -3.14 9.21 11.70
CA MET A 84 -4.47 9.79 11.68
C MET A 84 -4.40 11.21 12.25
N LEU A 85 -5.21 12.14 11.74
CA LEU A 85 -5.28 13.49 12.29
C LEU A 85 -5.62 13.43 13.79
N SER A 86 -4.85 14.14 14.61
CA SER A 86 -5.03 14.17 16.07
C SER A 86 -6.35 14.81 16.50
N SER A 87 -7.03 15.55 15.60
CA SER A 87 -8.37 16.09 15.84
C SER A 87 -9.48 15.04 15.78
N ALA A 88 -9.20 13.83 15.26
CA ALA A 88 -10.18 12.75 15.23
C ALA A 88 -10.54 12.30 16.66
N GLN A 89 -11.83 12.16 16.94
CA GLN A 89 -12.30 11.82 18.30
C GLN A 89 -11.95 10.38 18.71
N GLN A 90 -11.97 9.44 17.76
CA GLN A 90 -11.70 8.02 18.00
C GLN A 90 -11.00 7.39 16.79
N PRO A 91 -10.14 6.38 17.01
CA PRO A 91 -9.54 5.63 15.92
C PRO A 91 -10.60 4.75 15.23
N PRO A 92 -10.37 4.30 13.99
CA PRO A 92 -11.27 3.38 13.31
C PRO A 92 -11.46 2.08 14.11
N ARG A 93 -12.58 1.37 13.89
CA ARG A 93 -12.83 0.05 14.49
C ARG A 93 -11.61 -0.86 14.29
N GLY A 94 -11.21 -1.58 15.34
CA GLY A 94 -10.06 -2.49 15.31
C GLY A 94 -8.69 -1.81 15.43
N TYR A 95 -8.63 -0.48 15.58
CA TYR A 95 -7.40 0.27 15.83
C TYR A 95 -7.43 0.94 17.20
N GLN A 96 -6.25 1.26 17.70
CA GLN A 96 -6.06 2.02 18.94
C GLN A 96 -5.05 3.14 18.73
N TRP A 97 -5.16 4.20 19.52
CA TRP A 97 -4.16 5.25 19.54
C TRP A 97 -2.82 4.72 20.05
N SER A 98 -1.73 5.13 19.39
CA SER A 98 -0.36 4.85 19.79
C SER A 98 0.48 6.13 19.76
N GLU A 99 1.67 6.05 20.34
CA GLU A 99 2.72 7.07 20.20
C GLU A 99 3.67 6.67 19.06
N PRO A 100 4.35 7.63 18.40
CA PRO A 100 4.38 9.06 18.71
C PRO A 100 3.27 9.88 18.00
N THR A 101 3.29 11.20 18.23
CA THR A 101 2.61 12.21 17.41
C THR A 101 3.64 13.00 16.61
N PHE A 102 3.26 13.52 15.44
CA PHE A 102 4.11 14.46 14.69
C PHE A 102 3.30 15.63 14.14
N ASP A 103 3.94 16.81 14.06
CA ASP A 103 3.35 18.01 13.47
C ASP A 103 3.89 18.20 12.05
N ALA A 104 3.00 18.03 11.08
CA ALA A 104 3.32 18.16 9.67
C ALA A 104 3.43 19.63 9.23
N SER A 105 2.98 20.59 10.05
CA SER A 105 3.11 22.03 9.78
C SER A 105 4.57 22.50 9.69
N ASN A 106 5.52 21.67 10.14
CA ASN A 106 6.96 21.92 9.99
C ASN A 106 7.47 21.73 8.55
N TYR A 107 6.65 21.20 7.64
CA TYR A 107 7.03 21.01 6.24
C TYR A 107 6.45 22.14 5.36
N PRO A 108 7.24 22.68 4.41
CA PRO A 108 6.84 23.82 3.60
C PRO A 108 5.63 23.56 2.69
N GLU A 109 5.27 22.29 2.47
CA GLU A 109 4.10 21.84 1.72
C GLU A 109 2.79 21.99 2.50
N PHE A 110 2.82 22.18 3.81
CA PHE A 110 1.62 22.42 4.60
C PHE A 110 1.33 23.92 4.71
N PRO A 111 0.06 24.34 4.60
CA PRO A 111 -0.32 25.69 4.96
C PRO A 111 0.15 25.97 6.39
N THR A 112 0.93 27.04 6.56
CA THR A 112 1.25 27.52 7.90
C THR A 112 -0.05 27.94 8.57
N THR A 113 -0.29 27.43 9.78
CA THR A 113 -1.51 27.80 10.52
C THR A 113 -1.46 29.28 10.84
N THR A 114 -2.34 30.07 10.22
CA THR A 114 -2.64 31.42 10.69
C THR A 114 -3.28 31.29 12.07
N LYS A 115 -2.94 32.19 13.02
CA LYS A 115 -3.44 32.15 14.41
C LYS A 115 -4.94 31.84 14.46
N GLY A 116 -5.30 30.65 14.96
CA GLY A 116 -6.67 30.18 15.11
C GLY A 116 -7.13 29.05 14.19
N GLN A 117 -6.29 28.55 13.27
CA GLN A 117 -6.59 27.38 12.44
C GLN A 117 -6.06 26.06 13.03
N GLU A 118 -6.73 24.95 12.69
CA GLU A 118 -6.39 23.59 13.15
C GLU A 118 -4.97 23.20 12.72
N SER A 119 -4.20 22.63 13.66
CA SER A 119 -2.84 22.15 13.40
C SER A 119 -2.85 20.85 12.59
N TRP A 120 -1.85 20.68 11.73
CA TRP A 120 -1.59 19.44 11.01
C TRP A 120 -0.85 18.43 11.88
N THR A 121 -1.40 18.18 13.06
CA THR A 121 -0.85 17.20 13.99
C THR A 121 -1.47 15.85 13.71
N TYR A 122 -0.63 14.84 13.57
CA TYR A 122 -1.02 13.46 13.37
C TYR A 122 -0.61 12.62 14.58
N ARG A 123 -1.46 11.65 14.91
CA ARG A 123 -1.22 10.64 15.93
C ARG A 123 -1.17 9.27 15.29
N LYS A 124 -0.27 8.42 15.78
CA LYS A 124 -0.16 7.07 15.29
C LYS A 124 -1.35 6.24 15.78
N ILE A 125 -1.80 5.33 14.94
CA ILE A 125 -2.76 4.29 15.30
C ILE A 125 -2.16 2.94 14.95
N ASP A 126 -2.37 1.98 15.84
CA ASP A 126 -1.93 0.60 15.68
C ASP A 126 -3.15 -0.30 15.57
N ILE A 127 -3.11 -1.34 14.74
CA ILE A 127 -4.16 -2.37 14.76
C ILE A 127 -4.13 -3.06 16.12
N GLN A 128 -5.30 -3.43 16.63
CA GLN A 128 -5.42 -4.19 17.88
C GLN A 128 -5.14 -5.67 17.63
N GLU A 129 -4.44 -6.34 18.55
CA GLU A 129 -4.15 -7.79 18.49
C GLU A 129 -5.43 -8.63 18.33
N ASN A 130 -6.49 -8.22 19.02
CA ASN A 130 -7.79 -8.87 19.03
C ASN A 130 -8.77 -8.30 17.99
N ALA A 131 -8.32 -7.54 16.99
CA ALA A 131 -9.19 -6.91 15.98
C ALA A 131 -10.13 -7.91 15.25
N PHE A 132 -9.77 -9.20 15.22
CA PHE A 132 -10.55 -10.29 14.62
C PHE A 132 -10.97 -11.39 15.62
N HIS A 133 -10.87 -11.12 16.92
CA HIS A 133 -11.16 -12.08 17.99
C HIS A 133 -12.35 -11.64 18.86
N ASP A 134 -13.27 -10.83 18.32
CA ASP A 134 -14.42 -10.33 19.05
C ASP A 134 -15.45 -11.47 19.28
N PRO A 135 -15.72 -11.87 20.52
CA PRO A 135 -16.70 -12.93 20.83
C PRO A 135 -18.13 -12.57 20.43
N ASN A 136 -18.43 -11.29 20.21
CA ASN A 136 -19.74 -10.82 19.79
C ASN A 136 -19.87 -10.67 18.27
N ALA A 137 -18.81 -10.95 17.51
CA ALA A 137 -18.79 -10.91 16.06
C ALA A 137 -18.18 -12.22 15.52
N PRO A 138 -18.87 -13.37 15.67
CA PRO A 138 -18.36 -14.67 15.24
C PRO A 138 -18.04 -14.70 13.74
N GLU A 139 -18.67 -13.86 12.92
CA GLU A 139 -18.39 -13.74 11.50
C GLU A 139 -16.98 -13.23 11.18
N VAL A 140 -16.30 -12.56 12.12
CA VAL A 140 -14.89 -12.14 11.97
C VAL A 140 -13.89 -13.15 12.49
N GLN A 141 -14.33 -14.16 13.23
CA GLN A 141 -13.46 -15.22 13.75
C GLN A 141 -13.22 -16.27 12.68
N ASP A 142 -11.94 -16.55 12.41
CA ASP A 142 -11.54 -17.52 11.40
C ASP A 142 -10.28 -18.29 11.84
N PRO A 143 -10.44 -19.47 12.47
CA PRO A 143 -9.31 -20.22 13.01
C PRO A 143 -8.34 -20.72 11.93
N GLU A 144 -8.85 -21.12 10.76
CA GLU A 144 -8.01 -21.60 9.65
C GLU A 144 -7.17 -20.46 9.09
N LEU A 145 -7.80 -19.30 8.85
CA LEU A 145 -7.12 -18.11 8.37
C LEU A 145 -6.09 -17.59 9.38
N SER A 146 -6.41 -17.63 10.68
CA SER A 146 -5.49 -17.27 11.76
C SER A 146 -4.27 -18.21 11.81
N ALA A 147 -4.47 -19.52 11.68
CA ALA A 147 -3.38 -20.48 11.61
C ALA A 147 -2.50 -20.26 10.36
N TYR A 148 -3.10 -19.92 9.23
CA TYR A 148 -2.37 -19.59 8.00
C TYR A 148 -1.56 -18.29 8.14
N ALA A 149 -2.18 -17.23 8.67
CA ALA A 149 -1.51 -15.97 8.98
C ALA A 149 -0.31 -16.18 9.93
N THR A 150 -0.46 -17.07 10.92
CA THR A 150 0.63 -17.44 11.84
C THR A 150 1.81 -18.09 11.12
N LYS A 151 1.56 -18.99 10.15
CA LYS A 151 2.62 -19.60 9.33
C LYS A 151 3.37 -18.55 8.50
N ILE A 152 2.64 -17.64 7.87
CA ILE A 152 3.22 -16.52 7.12
C ILE A 152 4.05 -15.64 8.04
N TRP A 153 3.49 -15.20 9.16
CA TRP A 153 4.17 -14.34 10.13
C TRP A 153 5.50 -14.95 10.59
N ASN A 154 5.51 -16.21 11.03
CA ASN A 154 6.74 -16.91 11.43
C ASN A 154 7.77 -16.98 10.29
N GLY A 155 7.31 -17.24 9.06
CA GLY A 155 8.15 -17.28 7.88
C GLY A 155 8.75 -15.92 7.53
N LEU A 156 7.96 -14.84 7.60
CA LEU A 156 8.42 -13.47 7.37
C LEU A 156 9.44 -13.04 8.41
N THR A 157 9.19 -13.32 9.70
CA THR A 157 10.13 -13.04 10.80
C THR A 157 11.47 -13.74 10.55
N THR A 158 11.43 -15.03 10.19
CA THR A 158 12.64 -15.81 9.90
C THR A 158 13.37 -15.29 8.66
N LYS A 159 12.64 -14.99 7.58
CA LYS A 159 13.21 -14.49 6.33
C LYS A 159 13.88 -13.13 6.54
N LEU A 160 13.22 -12.22 7.24
CA LEU A 160 13.72 -10.86 7.44
C LEU A 160 14.92 -10.83 8.39
N ALA A 161 14.94 -11.68 9.43
CA ALA A 161 16.09 -11.83 10.30
C ALA A 161 17.35 -12.25 9.50
N LYS A 162 17.22 -13.23 8.61
CA LYS A 162 18.31 -13.66 7.72
C LYS A 162 18.79 -12.53 6.80
N GLN A 163 17.85 -11.79 6.18
CA GLN A 163 18.18 -10.65 5.32
C GLN A 163 18.91 -9.52 6.05
N LEU A 164 18.77 -9.42 7.38
CA LEU A 164 19.47 -8.41 8.19
C LEU A 164 20.85 -8.90 8.69
N GLU A 165 21.06 -10.21 8.76
CA GLU A 165 22.37 -10.83 9.02
C GLU A 165 23.29 -10.73 7.79
N ASP A 166 22.72 -10.81 6.59
CA ASP A 166 23.44 -10.62 5.33
C ASP A 166 23.83 -9.13 5.18
N GLU A 167 25.10 -8.78 5.39
CA GLU A 167 25.61 -7.38 5.39
C GLU A 167 25.62 -6.69 4.00
N GLU A 168 25.13 -7.35 2.95
CA GLU A 168 25.07 -6.83 1.58
C GLU A 168 23.80 -6.00 1.35
N GLY A 169 23.76 -4.77 1.88
CA GLY A 169 22.64 -3.86 1.67
C GLY A 169 23.02 -2.40 1.85
N ASP A 170 22.35 -1.53 1.10
CA ASP A 170 22.37 -0.09 1.34
C ASP A 170 21.81 0.21 2.75
N SER A 171 22.41 1.18 3.43
CA SER A 171 21.96 1.75 4.72
C SER A 171 20.45 2.01 4.79
N TRP A 172 19.84 2.42 3.68
CA TRP A 172 18.41 2.67 3.59
C TRP A 172 17.59 1.39 3.67
N GLU A 173 17.98 0.37 2.89
CA GLU A 173 17.31 -0.94 2.88
C GLU A 173 17.42 -1.61 4.24
N LYS A 174 18.59 -1.50 4.88
CA LYS A 174 18.80 -1.98 6.25
C LYS A 174 17.88 -1.27 7.24
N SER A 175 17.79 0.07 7.18
CA SER A 175 16.92 0.85 8.06
C SER A 175 15.43 0.51 7.85
N ARG A 176 14.98 0.41 6.60
CA ARG A 176 13.62 -0.04 6.24
C ARG A 176 13.34 -1.44 6.79
N ASN A 177 14.25 -2.38 6.60
CA ASN A 177 14.07 -3.76 7.05
C ASN A 177 14.04 -3.85 8.59
N LEU A 178 14.84 -3.06 9.30
CA LEU A 178 14.80 -2.96 10.77
C LEU A 178 13.44 -2.43 11.26
N VAL A 179 12.84 -1.44 10.57
CA VAL A 179 11.48 -0.98 10.90
C VAL A 179 10.49 -2.13 10.75
N VAL A 180 10.50 -2.83 9.62
CA VAL A 180 9.56 -3.95 9.39
C VAL A 180 9.76 -5.06 10.41
N GLN A 181 11.02 -5.37 10.78
CA GLN A 181 11.32 -6.34 11.82
C GLN A 181 10.71 -5.94 13.16
N SER A 182 10.88 -4.68 13.58
CA SER A 182 10.30 -4.17 14.83
C SER A 182 8.77 -4.22 14.85
N VAL A 183 8.12 -4.17 13.68
CA VAL A 183 6.66 -4.36 13.56
C VAL A 183 6.30 -5.84 13.61
N LEU A 184 7.05 -6.72 12.94
CA LEU A 184 6.84 -8.17 13.00
C LEU A 184 7.01 -8.74 14.41
N GLU A 185 7.85 -8.14 15.24
CA GLU A 185 8.04 -8.52 16.65
C GLU A 185 6.85 -8.19 17.56
N LYS A 186 5.87 -7.42 17.08
CA LYS A 186 4.66 -7.08 17.84
C LYS A 186 3.54 -8.05 17.52
N ASP A 187 2.81 -8.46 18.57
CA ASP A 187 1.69 -9.41 18.46
C ASP A 187 0.57 -8.88 17.55
N ASN A 188 0.41 -7.56 17.44
CA ASN A 188 -0.61 -6.95 16.60
C ASN A 188 -0.32 -7.08 15.08
N CYS A 189 0.91 -7.40 14.69
CA CYS A 189 1.25 -7.63 13.29
C CYS A 189 0.51 -8.84 12.71
N LEU A 190 0.28 -9.87 13.51
CA LEU A 190 -0.51 -11.03 13.10
C LEU A 190 -1.93 -10.63 12.68
N ALA A 191 -2.54 -9.66 13.38
CA ALA A 191 -3.84 -9.12 13.01
C ALA A 191 -3.79 -8.42 11.63
N ALA A 192 -2.73 -7.67 11.32
CA ALA A 192 -2.58 -7.04 10.01
C ALA A 192 -2.45 -8.07 8.88
N ILE A 193 -1.67 -9.14 9.08
CA ILE A 193 -1.52 -10.23 8.11
C ILE A 193 -2.87 -10.96 7.94
N HIS A 194 -3.54 -11.31 9.04
CA HIS A 194 -4.85 -11.94 9.03
C HIS A 194 -5.88 -11.08 8.26
N GLY A 195 -5.99 -9.79 8.61
CA GLY A 195 -6.89 -8.87 7.92
C GLY A 195 -6.56 -8.73 6.42
N THR A 196 -5.28 -8.72 6.05
CA THR A 196 -4.83 -8.67 4.65
C THR A 196 -5.31 -9.88 3.85
N LEU A 197 -5.13 -11.08 4.41
CA LEU A 197 -5.60 -12.33 3.80
C LEU A 197 -7.13 -12.35 3.71
N ARG A 198 -7.82 -11.93 4.76
CA ARG A 198 -9.29 -11.86 4.80
C ARG A 198 -9.85 -10.93 3.72
N MET A 199 -9.33 -9.69 3.66
CA MET A 199 -9.78 -8.69 2.69
C MET A 199 -9.52 -9.11 1.25
N SER A 200 -8.51 -9.96 1.01
CA SER A 200 -8.26 -10.49 -0.33
C SER A 200 -9.46 -11.24 -0.88
N GLY A 201 -10.26 -11.87 -0.02
CA GLY A 201 -11.34 -12.77 -0.40
C GLY A 201 -10.84 -14.02 -1.12
N LEU A 202 -9.59 -14.41 -0.88
CA LEU A 202 -8.94 -15.59 -1.47
C LEU A 202 -8.76 -16.72 -0.45
N PHE A 203 -9.07 -16.47 0.82
CA PHE A 203 -8.79 -17.40 1.91
C PHE A 203 -9.98 -17.50 2.86
N SER A 204 -10.32 -18.75 3.25
CA SER A 204 -11.28 -19.23 4.29
C SER A 204 -12.79 -19.27 3.91
N HIS A 205 -13.82 -19.52 4.72
CA HIS A 205 -14.02 -20.45 5.82
C HIS A 205 -14.79 -21.65 5.23
N LYS A 206 -14.36 -22.87 5.58
CA LYS A 206 -15.08 -24.10 5.26
C LYS A 206 -16.29 -24.25 6.19
N ASP A 207 -17.50 -24.34 5.63
CA ASP A 207 -18.63 -24.89 6.37
C ASP A 207 -19.23 -26.01 5.52
N ASP A 208 -18.67 -27.21 5.64
CA ASP A 208 -19.08 -28.42 4.88
C ASP A 208 -20.53 -28.87 5.21
N LYS A 209 -21.27 -28.12 6.04
CA LYS A 209 -22.55 -28.53 6.64
C LYS A 209 -23.74 -27.62 6.35
N ASP A 210 -23.56 -26.49 5.67
CA ASP A 210 -24.68 -25.57 5.37
C ASP A 210 -24.85 -25.36 3.86
N GLU A 211 -25.67 -26.22 3.23
CA GLU A 211 -26.04 -26.13 1.80
C GLU A 211 -26.72 -24.78 1.45
N ASN A 212 -27.13 -23.98 2.44
CA ASN A 212 -27.76 -22.67 2.25
C ASN A 212 -26.79 -21.48 2.35
N ASN A 213 -25.52 -21.70 2.69
CA ASN A 213 -24.53 -20.64 2.85
C ASN A 213 -23.34 -20.89 1.90
N PRO A 214 -23.35 -20.31 0.68
CA PRO A 214 -22.27 -20.54 -0.28
C PRO A 214 -20.94 -20.10 0.35
N HIS A 215 -19.92 -20.96 0.24
CA HIS A 215 -18.57 -20.69 0.75
C HIS A 215 -18.14 -19.25 0.42
N ARG A 216 -17.88 -18.48 1.48
CA ARG A 216 -17.61 -17.05 1.34
C ARG A 216 -16.24 -16.78 0.75
N TYR A 217 -15.26 -17.68 0.91
CA TYR A 217 -13.94 -17.60 0.27
C TYR A 217 -13.40 -18.98 -0.14
N VAL A 218 -12.19 -19.02 -0.73
CA VAL A 218 -11.55 -20.25 -1.20
C VAL A 218 -10.91 -21.01 -0.03
N SER A 219 -11.13 -22.32 0.01
CA SER A 219 -10.64 -23.21 1.08
C SER A 219 -9.14 -23.52 0.94
N PHE A 220 -8.49 -23.72 2.09
CA PHE A 220 -7.08 -24.10 2.24
C PHE A 220 -6.80 -25.58 1.97
N ASP A 221 -7.37 -26.19 0.93
CA ASP A 221 -6.95 -27.57 0.63
C ASP A 221 -5.43 -27.61 0.34
N ASP A 222 -4.80 -28.75 0.63
CA ASP A 222 -3.34 -28.94 0.56
C ASP A 222 -2.73 -28.64 -0.82
N SER A 223 -3.55 -28.37 -1.85
CA SER A 223 -3.12 -28.10 -3.23
C SER A 223 -3.13 -26.63 -3.66
N MET A 224 -3.70 -25.70 -2.86
CA MET A 224 -4.13 -24.39 -3.38
C MET A 224 -3.22 -23.19 -3.09
N ALA A 225 -2.66 -23.02 -1.88
CA ALA A 225 -1.80 -21.87 -1.56
C ALA A 225 -0.78 -22.20 -0.46
N ASP A 226 0.49 -22.30 -0.82
CA ASP A 226 1.59 -22.60 0.10
C ASP A 226 2.09 -21.32 0.83
N PRO A 227 1.97 -21.24 2.18
CA PRO A 227 2.53 -20.13 2.96
C PRO A 227 4.01 -19.85 2.65
N ILE A 228 4.79 -20.89 2.36
CA ILE A 228 6.22 -20.77 2.08
C ILE A 228 6.43 -19.97 0.79
N LYS A 229 5.68 -20.27 -0.27
CA LYS A 229 5.76 -19.52 -1.54
C LYS A 229 5.40 -18.04 -1.36
N LEU A 230 4.41 -17.73 -0.51
CA LEU A 230 4.05 -16.34 -0.18
C LEU A 230 5.17 -15.63 0.57
N VAL A 231 5.81 -16.31 1.52
CA VAL A 231 6.95 -15.77 2.25
C VAL A 231 8.14 -15.54 1.31
N GLU A 232 8.42 -16.48 0.40
CA GLU A 232 9.48 -16.37 -0.60
C GLU A 232 9.26 -15.21 -1.57
N SER A 233 8.00 -14.93 -1.94
CA SER A 233 7.64 -13.82 -2.84
C SER A 233 7.62 -12.44 -2.17
N MET A 234 7.78 -12.35 -0.84
CA MET A 234 7.77 -11.08 -0.10
C MET A 234 8.75 -10.05 -0.71
N ARG A 235 8.24 -8.84 -0.95
CA ARG A 235 9.01 -7.62 -1.26
C ARG A 235 8.64 -6.48 -0.31
N ILE A 236 9.63 -5.68 0.07
CA ILE A 236 9.43 -4.52 0.94
C ILE A 236 9.80 -3.28 0.15
N TYR A 237 8.85 -2.38 -0.04
CA TYR A 237 9.08 -1.11 -0.72
C TYR A 237 8.79 0.05 0.21
N THR A 238 9.70 1.02 0.22
CA THR A 238 9.43 2.33 0.83
C THR A 238 8.74 3.20 -0.20
N MET A 239 7.66 3.85 0.21
CA MET A 239 6.89 4.76 -0.61
C MET A 239 6.78 6.07 0.14
N PHE A 240 7.26 7.15 -0.46
CA PHE A 240 7.00 8.47 0.08
C PHE A 240 5.69 9.01 -0.48
N PRO A 241 4.81 9.57 0.35
CA PRO A 241 3.79 10.46 -0.19
C PRO A 241 4.49 11.53 -1.01
N GLN A 242 4.05 11.74 -2.24
CA GLN A 242 4.28 13.03 -2.87
C GLN A 242 3.41 14.02 -2.11
N MET A 243 4.02 14.77 -1.19
CA MET A 243 3.33 15.85 -0.50
C MET A 243 3.06 16.95 -1.53
N PRO A 244 1.82 17.42 -1.68
CA PRO A 244 1.47 18.37 -2.72
C PRO A 244 1.83 19.79 -2.35
N ASP A 245 1.95 20.61 -3.39
CA ASP A 245 1.63 22.05 -3.33
C ASP A 245 0.32 22.31 -2.55
N PRO A 246 0.21 23.37 -1.72
CA PRO A 246 -0.29 23.28 -0.37
C PRO A 246 -1.61 22.53 -0.22
N MET A 247 -1.62 21.58 0.71
CA MET A 247 -2.81 20.78 1.04
C MET A 247 -3.97 21.68 1.48
N PRO A 248 -5.23 21.42 1.05
CA PRO A 248 -6.39 22.01 1.69
C PRO A 248 -6.39 21.69 3.19
N LEU A 249 -6.79 22.65 4.05
CA LEU A 249 -6.77 22.50 5.50
C LEU A 249 -7.53 21.25 5.99
N PRO A 250 -7.23 20.71 7.19
CA PRO A 250 -7.91 19.52 7.72
C PRO A 250 -9.44 19.67 7.79
N GLY A 251 -9.93 20.90 8.02
CA GLY A 251 -11.35 21.24 8.03
C GLY A 251 -11.99 21.53 6.67
N THR A 252 -11.30 21.31 5.54
CA THR A 252 -11.86 21.51 4.19
C THR A 252 -13.01 20.54 3.93
N SER A 253 -14.12 21.03 3.35
CA SER A 253 -15.28 20.16 3.07
C SER A 253 -14.98 19.16 1.95
N ALA A 254 -15.78 18.08 1.86
CA ALA A 254 -15.63 17.08 0.80
C ALA A 254 -15.83 17.70 -0.60
N GLU A 255 -16.73 18.67 -0.73
CA GLU A 255 -17.00 19.41 -1.95
C GLU A 255 -15.83 20.30 -2.35
N GLU A 256 -15.24 21.03 -1.40
CA GLU A 256 -14.05 21.87 -1.63
C GLU A 256 -12.82 21.01 -2.01
N LEU A 257 -12.65 19.86 -1.35
CA LEU A 257 -11.64 18.86 -1.69
C LEU A 257 -11.83 18.34 -3.12
N GLN A 258 -13.06 17.99 -3.50
CA GLN A 258 -13.39 17.52 -4.83
C GLN A 258 -13.10 18.59 -5.89
N GLN A 259 -13.50 19.83 -5.63
CA GLN A 259 -13.26 20.96 -6.53
C GLN A 259 -11.76 21.23 -6.71
N GLU A 260 -10.96 21.17 -5.64
CA GLU A 260 -9.51 21.30 -5.74
C GLU A 260 -8.93 20.16 -6.60
N ILE A 261 -9.30 18.90 -6.39
CA ILE A 261 -8.82 17.76 -7.19
C ILE A 261 -9.08 17.98 -8.70
N GLU A 262 -10.24 18.53 -9.04
CA GLU A 262 -10.68 18.80 -10.41
C GLU A 262 -9.96 19.99 -11.06
N THR A 263 -9.74 21.07 -10.31
CA THR A 263 -9.27 22.37 -10.87
C THR A 263 -7.77 22.61 -10.70
N ARG A 264 -7.09 21.81 -9.89
CA ARG A 264 -5.71 22.04 -9.46
C ARG A 264 -4.68 22.14 -10.59
N ASP A 265 -4.79 21.36 -11.66
CA ASP A 265 -3.80 21.44 -12.75
C ASP A 265 -3.87 22.79 -13.48
N ALA A 266 -5.10 23.27 -13.73
CA ALA A 266 -5.32 24.57 -14.34
C ALA A 266 -4.79 25.69 -13.44
N ARG A 267 -5.12 25.63 -12.14
CA ARG A 267 -4.62 26.59 -11.14
C ARG A 267 -3.09 26.60 -11.06
N MET A 268 -2.44 25.43 -11.03
CA MET A 268 -0.97 25.33 -10.97
C MET A 268 -0.32 25.88 -12.25
N ALA A 269 -0.88 25.56 -13.42
CA ALA A 269 -0.42 26.08 -14.70
C ALA A 269 -0.53 27.63 -14.79
N GLU A 270 -1.63 28.21 -14.29
CA GLU A 270 -1.84 29.67 -14.24
C GLU A 270 -0.78 30.39 -13.40
N THR A 271 -0.30 29.77 -12.32
CA THR A 271 0.76 30.32 -11.47
C THR A 271 2.18 30.08 -12.00
N GLY A 272 2.32 29.44 -13.16
CA GLY A 272 3.62 29.09 -13.75
C GLY A 272 4.37 27.98 -12.98
N ARG A 273 3.70 27.29 -12.04
CA ARG A 273 4.26 26.15 -11.32
C ARG A 273 4.04 24.86 -12.10
N ASN A 274 5.02 23.96 -12.05
CA ASN A 274 4.86 22.64 -12.62
C ASN A 274 4.11 21.74 -11.61
N PRO A 275 2.93 21.20 -11.96
CA PRO A 275 2.13 20.37 -11.07
C PRO A 275 2.82 19.06 -10.64
N HIS A 276 3.84 18.67 -11.41
CA HIS A 276 4.62 17.46 -11.25
C HIS A 276 6.01 17.75 -10.69
N LYS A 277 6.27 18.92 -10.08
CA LYS A 277 7.56 19.20 -9.44
C LYS A 277 7.40 19.86 -8.08
N ASP A 278 8.19 19.40 -7.12
CA ASP A 278 8.32 20.13 -5.86
C ASP A 278 9.27 21.32 -5.97
N HIS A 279 9.44 22.02 -4.85
CA HIS A 279 10.32 23.18 -4.75
C HIS A 279 11.82 22.84 -4.88
N HIS A 280 12.19 21.55 -4.84
CA HIS A 280 13.54 21.03 -5.09
C HIS A 280 13.74 20.51 -6.52
N GLY A 281 12.71 20.54 -7.37
CA GLY A 281 12.76 20.11 -8.77
C GLY A 281 12.59 18.60 -8.97
N ARG A 282 12.26 17.85 -7.92
CA ARG A 282 11.94 16.41 -7.98
C ARG A 282 10.65 16.22 -8.78
N ILE A 283 10.65 15.27 -9.72
CA ILE A 283 9.50 15.07 -10.61
C ILE A 283 8.56 14.01 -10.02
N TYR A 284 7.30 14.39 -9.91
CA TYR A 284 6.21 13.64 -9.32
C TYR A 284 5.18 13.29 -10.37
N THR A 285 4.85 12.01 -10.47
CA THR A 285 3.93 11.50 -11.48
C THR A 285 2.45 11.72 -11.13
N HIS A 286 2.08 12.28 -9.96
CA HIS A 286 0.65 12.38 -9.58
C HIS A 286 0.25 13.55 -8.64
N LYS A 287 -1.05 13.87 -8.65
CA LYS A 287 -1.75 14.78 -7.71
C LYS A 287 -1.83 14.16 -6.31
N SER A 288 -1.24 14.78 -5.29
CA SER A 288 -1.40 14.27 -3.92
C SER A 288 -2.85 14.20 -3.47
N THR A 289 -3.11 13.27 -2.56
CA THR A 289 -4.30 13.23 -1.72
C THR A 289 -4.09 14.09 -0.45
N SER A 290 -5.18 14.45 0.23
CA SER A 290 -5.22 15.20 1.51
C SER A 290 -4.64 14.45 2.71
N ASN A 291 -4.25 13.20 2.52
CA ASN A 291 -3.67 12.39 3.57
C ASN A 291 -2.16 12.32 3.33
N VAL A 292 -1.37 12.77 4.31
CA VAL A 292 0.00 12.27 4.48
C VAL A 292 -0.06 10.78 4.27
N SER A 293 0.68 10.25 3.29
CA SER A 293 0.49 8.86 2.83
C SER A 293 0.34 7.95 4.03
N ASN A 294 -0.83 7.32 4.11
CA ASN A 294 -1.22 6.43 5.19
C ASN A 294 -0.30 5.19 5.28
N THR A 295 0.62 5.02 4.32
CA THR A 295 1.53 3.91 4.16
C THR A 295 2.89 4.42 3.67
N ILE A 296 3.96 4.17 4.43
CA ILE A 296 5.33 4.57 4.08
C ILE A 296 6.20 3.34 3.79
N ILE A 297 5.92 2.20 4.45
CA ILE A 297 6.46 0.90 4.06
C ILE A 297 5.32 -0.03 3.69
N GLY A 298 5.37 -0.58 2.48
CA GLY A 298 4.53 -1.69 2.09
C GLY A 298 5.31 -3.00 2.12
N VAL A 299 4.76 -4.01 2.81
CA VAL A 299 5.20 -5.42 2.75
C VAL A 299 4.26 -6.16 1.80
N TYR A 300 4.75 -6.50 0.61
CA TYR A 300 3.96 -7.07 -0.47
C TYR A 300 4.19 -8.58 -0.57
N LEU A 301 3.13 -9.34 -0.36
CA LEU A 301 3.07 -10.77 -0.58
C LEU A 301 2.42 -11.02 -1.95
N THR A 302 3.02 -11.88 -2.76
CA THR A 302 2.49 -12.18 -4.10
C THR A 302 1.99 -13.61 -4.16
N LEU A 303 0.75 -13.80 -4.63
CA LEU A 303 0.11 -15.10 -4.82
C LEU A 303 -0.11 -15.39 -6.31
N ASP A 304 0.45 -16.50 -6.78
CA ASP A 304 0.08 -17.09 -8.07
C ASP A 304 -1.20 -17.91 -7.88
N ALA A 305 -2.27 -17.44 -8.48
CA ALA A 305 -3.62 -17.98 -8.39
C ALA A 305 -4.07 -18.69 -9.67
N THR A 306 -3.14 -19.03 -10.56
CA THR A 306 -3.41 -19.66 -11.86
C THR A 306 -4.25 -20.93 -11.74
N ASP A 307 -3.89 -21.79 -10.78
CA ASP A 307 -4.48 -23.13 -10.65
C ASP A 307 -5.52 -23.21 -9.52
N ILE A 308 -6.01 -22.05 -9.04
CA ILE A 308 -6.98 -21.97 -7.94
C ILE A 308 -8.41 -21.87 -8.50
N PRO A 309 -9.27 -22.89 -8.34
CA PRO A 309 -10.62 -22.90 -8.86
C PRO A 309 -11.55 -22.01 -8.02
N GLY A 310 -12.66 -21.57 -8.62
CA GLY A 310 -13.75 -20.86 -7.92
C GLY A 310 -13.46 -19.39 -7.57
N LEU A 311 -12.34 -18.83 -8.02
CA LEU A 311 -11.98 -17.43 -7.72
C LEU A 311 -12.93 -16.37 -8.30
N GLU A 312 -13.68 -16.72 -9.34
CA GLU A 312 -14.61 -15.81 -10.01
C GLU A 312 -15.97 -15.73 -9.28
N ASP A 313 -16.31 -16.75 -8.49
CA ASP A 313 -17.62 -16.90 -7.83
C ASP A 313 -17.65 -16.38 -6.39
N VAL A 314 -16.49 -16.00 -5.87
CA VAL A 314 -16.28 -15.63 -4.47
C VAL A 314 -16.33 -14.09 -4.31
N PRO A 315 -17.18 -13.53 -3.44
CA PRO A 315 -17.14 -12.10 -3.14
C PRO A 315 -15.98 -11.77 -2.16
N ALA A 316 -15.16 -10.76 -2.48
CA ALA A 316 -14.33 -10.15 -1.45
C ALA A 316 -15.17 -9.23 -0.56
N VAL A 317 -14.67 -8.95 0.63
CA VAL A 317 -15.34 -8.08 1.60
C VAL A 317 -14.36 -7.11 2.24
N ASP A 318 -14.89 -6.05 2.83
CA ASP A 318 -14.09 -5.13 3.64
C ASP A 318 -13.51 -5.81 4.88
N LEU A 319 -12.64 -5.10 5.59
CA LEU A 319 -11.86 -5.64 6.71
C LEU A 319 -12.71 -6.39 7.76
N PHE A 320 -13.91 -5.88 8.02
CA PHE A 320 -14.83 -6.42 9.03
C PHE A 320 -15.97 -7.25 8.43
N GLY A 321 -15.91 -7.56 7.13
CA GLY A 321 -16.90 -8.40 6.47
C GLY A 321 -18.30 -7.79 6.39
N SER A 322 -18.42 -6.48 6.51
CA SER A 322 -19.67 -5.73 6.48
C SER A 322 -20.14 -5.40 5.05
N ARG A 323 -19.20 -5.24 4.10
CA ARG A 323 -19.50 -4.79 2.74
C ARG A 323 -18.83 -5.68 1.71
N LYS A 324 -19.57 -6.12 0.69
CA LYS A 324 -19.02 -6.79 -0.50
C LYS A 324 -18.22 -5.80 -1.34
N ILE A 325 -17.06 -6.25 -1.80
CA ILE A 325 -16.15 -5.52 -2.66
C ILE A 325 -16.11 -6.22 -4.02
N GLN A 326 -16.42 -5.47 -5.07
CA GLN A 326 -16.33 -5.98 -6.43
C GLN A 326 -14.86 -6.14 -6.83
N ARG A 327 -14.54 -7.32 -7.38
CA ARG A 327 -13.22 -7.66 -7.90
C ARG A 327 -13.30 -8.01 -9.37
N GLN A 328 -12.19 -7.85 -10.08
CA GLN A 328 -12.05 -8.21 -11.47
C GLN A 328 -10.59 -8.57 -11.78
N TRP A 329 -10.39 -9.54 -12.65
CA TRP A 329 -9.07 -9.87 -13.20
C TRP A 329 -8.79 -8.98 -14.40
N ILE A 330 -7.69 -8.23 -14.36
CA ILE A 330 -7.32 -7.28 -15.42
C ILE A 330 -5.92 -7.60 -15.92
N SER A 331 -5.73 -7.59 -17.24
CA SER A 331 -4.43 -7.87 -17.86
C SER A 331 -3.40 -6.80 -17.50
N LEU A 332 -2.11 -7.17 -17.47
CA LEU A 332 -1.03 -6.22 -17.24
C LEU A 332 -1.02 -5.08 -18.29
N GLN A 333 -1.44 -5.37 -19.52
CA GLN A 333 -1.57 -4.39 -20.61
C GLN A 333 -2.72 -3.42 -20.36
N ASP A 334 -3.89 -3.93 -19.92
CA ASP A 334 -5.03 -3.09 -19.58
C ASP A 334 -4.75 -2.20 -18.38
N LEU A 335 -3.90 -2.64 -17.45
CA LEU A 335 -3.40 -1.83 -16.34
C LEU A 335 -2.32 -0.82 -16.75
N LYS A 336 -1.85 -0.86 -18.01
CA LYS A 336 -0.67 -0.10 -18.50
C LYS A 336 0.61 -0.40 -17.70
N VAL A 337 0.73 -1.62 -17.19
CA VAL A 337 1.97 -2.13 -16.59
C VAL A 337 2.91 -2.60 -17.70
N LEU A 338 2.36 -3.33 -18.66
CA LEU A 338 3.03 -3.74 -19.89
C LEU A 338 2.47 -3.00 -21.10
N ASP A 339 3.28 -2.83 -22.15
CA ASP A 339 2.83 -2.40 -23.47
C ASP A 339 2.33 -3.59 -24.32
N GLU A 340 1.94 -3.32 -25.56
CA GLU A 340 1.45 -4.32 -26.51
C GLU A 340 2.52 -5.36 -26.90
N GLU A 341 3.81 -5.05 -26.71
CA GLU A 341 4.95 -5.94 -26.97
C GLU A 341 5.39 -6.72 -25.72
N ASN A 342 4.61 -6.69 -24.64
CA ASN A 342 4.94 -7.28 -23.33
C ASN A 342 6.20 -6.70 -22.67
N LYS A 343 6.57 -5.46 -23.00
CA LYS A 343 7.65 -4.74 -22.32
C LYS A 343 7.07 -3.85 -21.23
N ILE A 344 7.89 -3.49 -20.25
CA ILE A 344 7.49 -2.52 -19.24
C ILE A 344 7.04 -1.23 -19.89
N SER A 345 5.78 -0.86 -19.68
CA SER A 345 5.22 0.37 -20.24
C SER A 345 5.81 1.60 -19.54
N THR A 346 6.02 2.66 -20.32
CA THR A 346 6.39 4.00 -19.84
C THR A 346 5.18 4.89 -19.55
N ASP A 347 3.97 4.45 -19.91
CA ASP A 347 2.73 5.19 -19.66
C ASP A 347 2.37 5.21 -18.18
N ASP A 348 1.46 6.09 -17.78
CA ASP A 348 0.85 6.04 -16.45
C ASP A 348 -0.04 4.81 -16.29
N THR A 349 0.12 4.10 -15.16
CA THR A 349 -0.69 2.93 -14.83
C THR A 349 -2.13 3.33 -14.50
N LYS A 350 -3.12 2.52 -14.88
CA LYS A 350 -4.55 2.81 -14.62
C LYS A 350 -4.99 2.66 -13.14
N PRO A 351 -4.43 1.75 -12.33
CA PRO A 351 -4.71 1.70 -10.89
C PRO A 351 -4.28 2.95 -10.12
N THR A 352 -4.61 3.00 -8.83
CA THR A 352 -3.99 3.97 -7.91
C THR A 352 -2.47 3.94 -8.09
N PHE A 353 -1.83 5.10 -8.14
CA PHE A 353 -0.41 5.26 -8.46
C PHE A 353 0.51 4.26 -7.73
N ILE A 354 0.34 4.15 -6.41
CA ILE A 354 1.07 3.20 -5.56
C ILE A 354 0.89 1.76 -6.06
N SER A 355 -0.36 1.34 -6.22
CA SER A 355 -0.73 0.00 -6.64
C SER A 355 -0.21 -0.36 -8.03
N GLY A 356 -0.27 0.57 -8.99
CA GLY A 356 0.23 0.33 -10.35
C GLY A 356 1.76 0.28 -10.43
N PHE A 357 2.45 1.18 -9.70
CA PHE A 357 3.91 1.18 -9.60
C PHE A 357 4.43 -0.14 -9.04
N ILE A 358 3.84 -0.62 -7.95
CA ILE A 358 4.30 -1.84 -7.29
C ILE A 358 4.14 -3.04 -8.21
N VAL A 359 3.00 -3.17 -8.91
CA VAL A 359 2.82 -4.25 -9.88
C VAL A 359 3.89 -4.19 -10.98
N ARG A 360 4.22 -3.00 -11.47
CA ARG A 360 5.29 -2.83 -12.46
C ARG A 360 6.65 -3.26 -11.92
N GLN A 361 6.98 -2.94 -10.67
CA GLN A 361 8.23 -3.39 -10.04
C GLN A 361 8.26 -4.91 -9.85
N LEU A 362 7.15 -5.50 -9.39
CA LEU A 362 7.04 -6.95 -9.23
C LEU A 362 7.21 -7.69 -10.57
N VAL A 363 6.73 -7.13 -11.69
CA VAL A 363 6.97 -7.66 -13.03
C VAL A 363 8.43 -7.49 -13.45
N LYS A 364 9.04 -6.32 -13.21
CA LYS A 364 10.48 -6.08 -13.50
C LYS A 364 11.39 -7.05 -12.75
N GLU A 365 11.06 -7.36 -11.51
CA GLU A 365 11.81 -8.28 -10.66
C GLU A 365 11.52 -9.77 -10.96
N GLY A 366 10.61 -10.06 -11.89
CA GLY A 366 10.22 -11.43 -12.25
C GLY A 366 9.41 -12.16 -11.18
N VAL A 367 8.80 -11.43 -10.23
CA VAL A 367 7.92 -12.00 -9.20
C VAL A 367 6.54 -12.30 -9.78
N ILE A 368 6.05 -11.42 -10.65
CA ILE A 368 4.87 -11.63 -11.49
C ILE A 368 5.38 -11.91 -12.90
N VAL A 369 5.03 -13.07 -13.45
CA VAL A 369 5.53 -13.57 -14.75
C VAL A 369 4.41 -13.64 -15.76
#